data_AF-A0A850C4J7-F1
#
_entry.id   AF-A0A850C4J7-F1
#
_cell.length_a   1.000
_cell.length_b   1.000
_cell.length_c   1.000
_cell.angle_alpha   90.00
_cell.angle_beta   90.00
_cell.angle_gamma   90.00
#
_symmetry.space_group_name_H-M   'P 1'
#
loop_
_entity.id
_entity.type
_entity.pdbx_description
1 polymer ?
#
loop_
_entity_poly.entity_id
_entity_poly.type
_entity_poly.pdbx_seq_one_letter_code
_entity_poly.pdbx_strand_id
1 'polypeptide(L)'
;MTLHLDDSGTALSITTGDLEILRYVYRPDNDQFESPRPYFEPLRDLAGRQVSLYRPHDHVWHKGIALSLPNAGPENFWGGRTFRRGLG
;
A
#
# COMPACT_ATOMS: atom_id res chain seq x y z
N MET A 1 6.85 -2.40 -25.44
CA MET A 1 6.27 -1.65 -24.31
C MET A 1 7.44 -1.16 -23.47
N THR A 2 7.60 0.16 -23.35
CA THR A 2 8.65 0.76 -22.52
C THR A 2 8.03 1.17 -21.19
N LEU A 3 8.77 0.97 -20.11
CA LEU A 3 8.43 1.42 -18.77
C LEU A 3 9.40 2.52 -18.35
N HIS A 4 8.87 3.62 -17.84
CA HIS A 4 9.66 4.67 -17.21
C HIS A 4 9.49 4.57 -15.69
N LEU A 5 10.56 4.83 -14.96
CA LEU A 5 10.59 4.84 -13.50
C LEU A 5 11.07 6.21 -13.04
N ASP A 6 10.32 6.81 -12.12
CA ASP A 6 10.64 8.07 -11.45
C ASP A 6 10.65 7.86 -9.93
N ASP A 7 11.57 8.50 -9.21
CA ASP A 7 11.71 8.39 -7.75
C ASP A 7 11.57 9.77 -7.09
N SER A 8 10.57 9.91 -6.23
CA SER A 8 10.30 11.15 -5.48
C SER A 8 11.10 11.26 -4.17
N GLY A 9 11.87 10.24 -3.80
CA GLY A 9 12.50 10.10 -2.48
C GLY A 9 11.58 9.51 -1.40
N THR A 10 10.31 9.26 -1.75
CA THR A 10 9.31 8.58 -0.90
C THR A 10 8.51 7.51 -1.64
N ALA A 11 8.43 7.58 -2.97
CA ALA A 11 7.74 6.63 -3.82
C ALA A 11 8.41 6.47 -5.18
N LEU A 12 8.23 5.29 -5.78
CA LEU A 12 8.58 5.03 -7.18
C LEU A 12 7.32 5.06 -8.03
N SER A 13 7.29 5.87 -9.08
CA SER A 13 6.19 5.90 -10.06
C SER A 13 6.63 5.19 -11.34
N ILE A 14 5.86 4.20 -11.79
CA ILE A 14 6.12 3.46 -13.02
C ILE A 14 5.05 3.81 -14.05
N THR A 15 5.47 4.29 -15.22
CA THR A 15 4.57 4.70 -16.30
C THR A 15 4.83 3.93 -17.60
N THR A 16 3.79 3.82 -18.42
CA THR A 16 3.86 3.38 -19.81
C THR A 16 3.14 4.40 -20.70
N GLY A 17 3.89 5.12 -21.55
CA GLY A 17 3.37 6.36 -22.12
C GLY A 17 2.96 7.34 -21.03
N ASP A 18 1.74 7.87 -21.11
CA ASP A 18 1.18 8.81 -20.12
C ASP A 18 0.44 8.11 -18.97
N LEU A 19 0.35 6.76 -18.98
CA LEU A 19 -0.35 6.00 -17.95
C LEU A 19 0.60 5.60 -16.81
N GLU A 20 0.34 6.11 -15.61
CA GLU A 20 0.93 5.55 -14.38
C GLU A 20 0.28 4.21 -14.06
N ILE A 21 1.02 3.13 -14.31
CA ILE A 21 0.55 1.76 -14.10
C ILE A 21 0.67 1.34 -12.64
N LEU A 22 1.67 1.85 -11.93
CA LEU A 22 1.98 1.44 -10.56
C LEU A 22 2.73 2.58 -9.86
N ARG A 23 2.37 2.82 -8.60
CA ARG A 23 3.20 3.59 -7.67
C ARG A 23 3.52 2.75 -6.45
N TYR A 24 4.80 2.63 -6.13
CA TYR A 24 5.29 1.96 -4.93
C TYR A 24 5.73 3.01 -3.89
N VAL A 25 4.92 3.21 -2.86
CA VAL A 25 5.25 4.11 -1.75
C VAL A 25 6.08 3.33 -0.74
N TYR A 26 7.35 3.71 -0.55
CA TYR A 26 8.27 3.02 0.37
C TYR A 26 8.55 3.82 1.65
N ARG A 27 8.24 5.12 1.67
CA ARG A 27 8.21 5.98 2.86
C ARG A 27 6.85 6.65 2.99
N PRO A 28 5.83 5.92 3.46
CA PRO A 28 4.50 6.49 3.65
C PRO A 28 4.48 7.51 4.78
N ASP A 29 3.63 8.52 4.63
CA ASP A 29 3.35 9.58 5.61
C ASP A 29 2.05 9.33 6.40
N ASN A 30 1.53 8.10 6.35
CA ASN A 30 0.31 7.72 7.07
C ASN A 30 0.48 7.90 8.58
N ASP A 31 -0.61 8.25 9.26
CA ASP A 31 -0.67 8.24 10.72
C ASP A 31 -0.21 6.88 11.26
N GLN A 32 0.55 6.88 12.36
CA GLN A 32 1.04 5.65 12.98
C GLN A 32 -0.10 4.68 13.33
N PHE A 33 -1.29 5.23 13.64
CA PHE A 33 -2.52 4.47 13.89
C PHE A 33 -2.95 3.61 12.69
N GLU A 34 -2.62 4.03 11.47
CA GLU A 34 -2.95 3.33 10.23
C GLU A 34 -1.89 2.31 9.80
N SER A 35 -0.90 2.06 10.66
CA SER A 35 0.18 1.08 10.45
C SER A 35 0.97 1.33 9.15
N PRO A 36 1.73 2.44 9.08
CA PRO A 36 2.53 2.81 7.92
C PRO A 36 3.49 1.68 7.54
N ARG A 37 3.46 1.31 6.26
CA ARG A 37 4.31 0.28 5.66
C ARG A 37 4.36 0.49 4.14
N PRO A 38 5.39 -0.04 3.44
CA PRO A 38 5.41 0.06 1.98
C PRO A 38 4.19 -0.58 1.31
N TYR A 39 3.67 0.07 0.28
CA TYR A 39 2.51 -0.42 -0.49
C TYR A 39 2.54 0.04 -1.95
N PHE A 40 1.75 -0.64 -2.78
CA PHE A 40 1.44 -0.26 -4.16
C PHE A 40 0.08 0.41 -4.23
N GLU A 41 0.04 1.70 -4.58
CA GLU A 41 -1.18 2.46 -4.86
C GLU A 41 -0.85 3.77 -5.60
N PRO A 42 -1.51 4.06 -6.74
CA PRO A 42 -2.47 3.20 -7.45
C PRO A 42 -1.77 2.03 -8.17
N LEU A 43 -2.52 0.96 -8.42
CA LEU A 43 -2.17 -0.10 -9.37
C LEU A 43 -3.25 -0.17 -10.45
N ARG A 44 -2.85 -0.13 -11.71
CA ARG A 44 -3.74 -0.19 -12.88
C ARG A 44 -3.32 -1.31 -13.82
N ASP A 45 -4.28 -1.84 -14.54
CA ASP A 45 -3.95 -2.62 -15.73
C ASP A 45 -3.61 -1.74 -16.93
N LEU A 46 -3.24 -2.37 -18.05
CA LEU A 46 -2.81 -1.67 -19.27
C LEU A 46 -3.94 -0.89 -19.96
N ALA A 47 -5.20 -1.12 -19.58
CA ALA A 47 -6.35 -0.32 -20.04
C ALA A 47 -6.61 0.88 -19.12
N GLY A 48 -5.78 1.09 -18.08
CA GLY A 48 -5.91 2.17 -17.11
C GLY A 48 -6.95 1.94 -16.03
N ARG A 49 -7.54 0.74 -15.93
CA ARG A 49 -8.51 0.42 -14.87
C ARG A 49 -7.76 0.16 -13.58
N GLN A 50 -8.14 0.85 -12.50
CA GLN A 50 -7.55 0.64 -11.19
C GLN A 50 -7.98 -0.73 -10.61
N VAL A 51 -7.00 -1.48 -10.13
CA VAL A 51 -7.16 -2.85 -9.60
C VAL A 51 -6.72 -2.96 -8.13
N SER A 52 -6.37 -1.83 -7.51
CA SER A 52 -6.07 -1.72 -6.08
C SER A 52 -7.09 -0.82 -5.38
N LEU A 53 -7.15 -0.91 -4.05
CA LEU A 53 -7.98 -0.07 -3.19
C LEU A 53 -7.13 0.50 -2.06
N TYR A 54 -7.44 1.73 -1.63
CA TYR A 54 -6.69 2.42 -0.60
C TYR A 54 -7.59 3.08 0.44
N ARG A 55 -7.29 2.82 1.72
CA ARG A 55 -7.91 3.39 2.92
C ARG A 55 -9.46 3.38 2.85
N PRO A 56 -10.11 2.22 2.68
CA PRO A 56 -11.56 2.12 2.80
C PRO A 56 -12.02 2.61 4.18
N HIS A 57 -13.21 3.21 4.22
CA HIS A 57 -13.74 3.96 5.37
C HIS A 57 -13.85 3.13 6.66
N ASP A 58 -14.05 1.83 6.54
CA ASP A 58 -14.23 0.88 7.65
C ASP A 58 -12.91 0.18 8.06
N HIS A 59 -11.88 0.25 7.22
CA HIS A 59 -10.58 -0.40 7.43
C HIS A 59 -9.43 0.51 6.98
N VAL A 60 -9.19 1.59 7.73
CA VAL A 60 -8.22 2.63 7.37
C VAL A 60 -6.77 2.14 7.20
N TRP A 61 -6.45 0.97 7.76
CA TRP A 61 -5.18 0.28 7.64
C TRP A 61 -5.01 -0.55 6.35
N HIS A 62 -6.04 -0.70 5.52
CA HIS A 62 -5.91 -1.32 4.20
C HIS A 62 -5.34 -0.30 3.21
N LYS A 63 -4.06 -0.47 2.84
CA LYS A 63 -3.31 0.46 1.98
C LYS A 63 -2.83 -0.27 0.73
N GLY A 64 -3.54 -0.09 -0.40
CA GLY A 64 -3.12 -0.64 -1.67
C GLY A 64 -2.87 -2.16 -1.63
N ILE A 65 -1.82 -2.59 -2.32
CA ILE A 65 -1.24 -3.93 -2.15
C ILE A 65 0.04 -3.79 -1.33
N ALA A 66 0.14 -4.49 -0.21
CA ALA A 66 1.33 -4.49 0.64
C ALA A 66 1.74 -5.93 0.94
N LEU A 67 3.05 -6.16 1.09
CA LEU A 67 3.53 -7.40 1.66
C LEU A 67 3.22 -7.39 3.17
N SER A 68 2.53 -8.42 3.64
CA SER A 68 2.30 -8.63 5.07
C SER A 68 3.24 -9.71 5.61
N LEU A 69 3.70 -9.53 6.84
CA LEU A 69 4.32 -10.57 7.65
C LEU A 69 3.36 -10.91 8.80
N PRO A 70 2.21 -11.53 8.50
CA PRO A 70 1.10 -11.62 9.45
C PRO A 70 1.47 -12.35 10.74
N ASN A 71 2.49 -13.20 10.71
CA ASN A 71 3.06 -13.86 11.87
C ASN A 71 4.59 -13.77 11.81
N ALA A 72 5.22 -13.37 12.91
CA ALA A 72 6.67 -13.46 13.09
C ALA A 72 6.97 -14.01 14.48
N GLY A 73 7.37 -15.29 14.53
CA GLY A 73 7.46 -16.03 15.79
C GLY A 73 6.09 -16.12 16.48
N PRO A 74 5.98 -15.78 17.78
CA PRO A 74 4.70 -15.79 18.50
C PRO A 74 3.82 -14.57 18.19
N GLU A 75 4.36 -13.55 17.51
CA GLU A 75 3.70 -12.26 17.32
C GLU A 75 2.87 -12.20 16.04
N ASN A 76 1.79 -11.40 16.07
CA ASN A 76 0.89 -11.20 14.94
C ASN A 76 0.94 -9.75 14.42
N PHE A 77 1.13 -9.59 13.11
CA PHE A 77 1.26 -8.30 12.43
C PHE A 77 0.36 -8.19 11.19
N TRP A 78 -0.96 -8.36 11.35
CA TRP A 78 -1.93 -8.11 10.26
C TRP A 78 -2.00 -6.65 9.76
N GLY A 79 -1.06 -5.78 10.18
CA GLY A 79 -0.96 -4.41 9.69
C GLY A 79 -2.05 -3.49 10.22
N GLY A 80 -2.65 -3.82 11.36
CA GLY A 80 -3.58 -2.99 12.13
C GLY A 80 -3.27 -3.14 13.62
N ARG A 81 -4.07 -2.50 14.48
CA ARG A 81 -3.90 -2.64 15.94
C ARG A 81 -4.03 -4.09 16.37
N THR A 82 -3.27 -4.48 17.39
CA THR A 82 -3.47 -5.78 18.05
C THR A 82 -4.90 -5.86 18.57
N PHE A 83 -5.70 -6.75 17.99
CA PHE A 83 -7.04 -7.01 18.47
C PHE A 83 -6.97 -7.50 19.93
N ARG A 84 -7.64 -6.77 20.82
CA ARG A 84 -7.80 -7.19 22.21
C ARG A 84 -9.28 -7.33 22.50
N ARG A 85 -9.68 -8.56 22.86
CA ARG A 85 -11.08 -8.86 23.20
C ARG A 85 -11.57 -7.87 24.27
N GLY A 86 -12.64 -7.14 23.96
CA GLY A 86 -13.26 -6.17 24.86
C GLY A 86 -12.59 -4.80 24.96
N LEU A 87 -11.55 -4.52 24.17
CA LEU A 87 -10.79 -3.26 24.26
C LEU A 87 -10.76 -2.44 22.96
N GLY A 88 -11.43 -2.90 21.89
CA GLY A 88 -11.42 -2.22 20.59
C GLY A 88 -10.09 -2.38 19.88
#